data_AF-A0A1Y3AXQ8-F1
#
_entry.id   AF-A0A1Y3AXQ8-F1
#
_cell.length_a   1.000
_cell.length_b   1.000
_cell.length_c   1.000
_cell.angle_alpha   90.00
_cell.angle_beta   90.00
_cell.angle_gamma   90.00
#
_symmetry.space_group_name_H-M   'P 1'
#
loop_
_entity.id
_entity.type
_entity.pdbx_description
1 polymer ?
#
loop_
_entity_poly.entity_id
_entity_poly.type
_entity_poly.pdbx_seq_one_letter_code
_entity_poly.pdbx_strand_id
1 'polypeptide(L)'
;MNNIQQLRVQLEKMFESMGGEKLETDAADILKDLQVTLNSNLDELSAIFGKSLEPTIKKSVAELGQLLSQVKGSSGSSAQQLQTLKSSPEVAADADLILHPLMDLLDGKLSQFAQTCEKTVFKRLLKELWKLVMNTLEKTIVLPPMNEKNIILQSLPNAKIEDVGRLFKNNLSA
;
A
#
# COMPACT_ATOMS: atom_id res chain seq x y z
N MET A 1 10.41 4.97 16.81
CA MET A 1 9.67 6.03 16.09
C MET A 1 9.16 7.12 17.02
N ASN A 2 8.28 6.84 18.00
CA ASN A 2 7.82 7.84 18.99
C ASN A 2 8.98 8.58 19.68
N ASN A 3 10.01 7.85 20.13
CA ASN A 3 11.17 8.48 20.77
C ASN A 3 11.92 9.43 19.83
N ILE A 4 12.10 9.09 18.55
CA ILE A 4 12.74 9.98 17.57
C ILE A 4 11.88 11.23 17.34
N GLN A 5 10.57 11.06 17.21
CA GLN A 5 9.66 12.18 17.11
C GLN A 5 9.71 13.06 18.37
N GLN A 6 9.85 12.48 19.56
CA GLN A 6 10.02 13.23 20.80
C GLN A 6 11.35 14.00 20.82
N LEU A 7 12.46 13.39 20.39
CA LEU A 7 13.74 14.07 20.26
C LEU A 7 13.62 15.26 19.29
N ARG A 8 12.92 15.08 18.18
CA ARG A 8 12.65 16.13 17.19
C ARG A 8 11.90 17.33 17.81
N VAL A 9 10.85 17.05 18.58
CA VAL A 9 10.06 18.09 19.28
C VAL A 9 10.89 18.78 20.37
N GLN A 10 11.67 18.03 21.15
CA GLN A 10 12.51 18.62 22.21
C GLN A 10 13.66 19.45 21.64
N LEU A 11 14.23 19.04 20.50
CA LEU A 11 15.25 19.81 19.79
C LEU A 11 14.71 21.16 19.33
N GLU A 12 13.47 21.22 18.85
CA GLU A 12 12.81 22.47 18.45
C GLU A 12 12.60 23.41 19.63
N LYS A 13 12.12 22.87 20.76
CA LYS A 13 11.99 23.65 22.01
C LYS A 13 13.34 24.15 22.55
N MET A 14 14.38 23.33 22.43
CA MET A 14 15.73 23.72 22.82
C MET A 14 16.25 24.86 21.94
N PHE A 15 16.05 24.76 20.62
CA PHE A 15 16.39 25.82 19.66
C PHE A 15 15.69 27.15 20.00
N GLU A 16 14.38 27.12 20.27
CA GLU A 16 13.63 28.31 20.69
C GLU A 16 14.20 28.90 22.01
N SER A 17 14.52 28.03 22.97
CA SER A 17 15.08 28.44 24.28
C SER A 17 16.48 29.05 24.17
N MET A 18 17.25 28.67 23.14
CA MET A 18 18.59 29.23 22.86
C MET A 18 18.56 30.56 22.11
N GLY A 19 17.38 31.11 21.80
CA GLY A 19 17.22 32.39 21.12
C GLY A 19 16.57 32.28 19.73
N GLY A 20 16.26 31.06 19.27
CA GLY A 20 15.55 30.82 18.02
C GLY A 20 16.26 31.47 16.83
N GLU A 21 15.55 32.35 16.12
CA GLU A 21 16.10 33.07 14.97
C GLU A 21 17.22 34.06 15.32
N LYS A 22 17.39 34.42 16.60
CA LYS A 22 18.48 35.29 17.07
C LYS A 22 19.72 34.50 17.50
N LEU A 23 19.66 33.17 17.45
CA LEU A 23 20.82 32.32 17.69
C LEU A 23 21.88 32.58 16.61
N GLU A 24 23.16 32.46 16.99
CA GLU A 24 24.28 32.52 16.06
C GLU A 24 24.06 31.55 14.88
N THR A 25 24.30 32.02 13.66
CA THR A 25 23.98 31.32 12.42
C THR A 25 24.56 29.91 12.37
N ASP A 26 25.84 29.76 12.70
CA ASP A 26 26.54 28.48 12.64
C ASP A 26 25.91 27.44 13.60
N ALA A 27 25.56 27.87 14.82
CA ALA A 27 24.88 27.01 15.79
C ALA A 27 23.45 26.68 15.34
N ALA A 28 22.73 27.66 14.79
CA ALA A 28 21.37 27.48 14.27
C ALA A 28 21.34 26.47 13.11
N ASP A 29 22.31 26.53 12.21
CA ASP A 29 22.39 25.65 11.05
C ASP A 29 22.68 24.21 11.46
N ILE A 30 23.58 23.98 12.42
CA ILE A 30 23.83 22.64 13.00
C ILE A 30 22.53 22.03 13.58
N LEU A 31 21.74 22.83 14.31
CA LEU A 31 20.50 22.35 14.91
C LEU A 31 19.41 22.06 13.85
N LYS A 32 19.35 22.84 12.77
CA LYS A 32 18.47 22.60 11.63
C LYS A 32 18.86 21.33 10.86
N ASP A 33 20.16 21.11 10.63
CA ASP A 33 20.64 19.89 9.99
C ASP A 33 20.33 18.65 10.83
N LEU A 34 20.45 18.77 12.16
CA LEU A 34 20.04 17.70 13.08
C LEU A 34 18.52 17.45 13.02
N GLN A 35 17.68 18.50 12.91
CA GLN A 35 16.25 18.36 12.68
C GLN A 35 15.93 17.58 11.41
N VAL A 36 16.60 17.90 10.30
CA VAL A 36 16.46 17.20 9.02
C VAL A 36 16.87 15.73 9.16
N THR A 37 17.99 15.47 9.84
CA THR A 37 18.50 14.12 10.08
C THR A 37 17.52 13.27 10.90
N LEU A 38 16.99 13.82 12.00
CA LEU A 38 15.96 13.14 12.81
C LEU A 38 14.70 12.84 12.01
N ASN A 39 14.29 13.78 11.14
CA ASN A 39 13.15 13.58 10.27
C ASN A 39 13.39 12.45 9.25
N SER A 40 14.56 12.42 8.61
CA SER A 40 14.94 11.36 7.66
C SER A 40 14.98 9.99 8.33
N ASN A 41 15.58 9.89 9.52
CA ASN A 41 15.61 8.65 10.30
C ASN A 41 14.20 8.16 10.65
N LEU A 42 13.27 9.08 10.92
CA LEU A 42 11.88 8.72 11.18
C LEU A 42 11.18 8.17 9.93
N ASP A 43 11.48 8.71 8.74
CA ASP A 43 10.99 8.18 7.47
C ASP A 43 11.55 6.79 7.17
N GLU A 44 12.86 6.58 7.34
CA GLU A 44 13.49 5.27 7.14
C GLU A 44 12.93 4.21 8.10
N LEU A 45 12.79 4.54 9.39
CA LEU A 45 12.18 3.62 10.35
C LEU A 45 10.73 3.29 10.00
N SER A 46 9.97 4.28 9.50
CA SER A 46 8.58 4.06 9.06
C SER A 46 8.54 3.11 7.87
N ALA A 47 9.45 3.26 6.90
CA ALA A 47 9.55 2.39 5.73
C ALA A 47 9.97 0.95 6.12
N ILE A 48 10.95 0.80 7.01
CA ILE A 48 11.37 -0.52 7.54
C ILE A 48 10.21 -1.21 8.25
N PHE A 49 9.50 -0.47 9.12
CA PHE A 49 8.33 -1.00 9.81
C PHE A 49 7.20 -1.37 8.84
N GLY A 50 6.90 -0.51 7.87
CA GLY A 50 5.91 -0.78 6.82
C GLY A 50 6.24 -2.08 6.09
N LYS A 51 7.48 -2.24 5.63
CA LYS A 51 7.95 -3.46 4.96
C LYS A 51 7.82 -4.71 5.85
N SER A 52 7.97 -4.59 7.16
CA SER A 52 7.78 -5.73 8.07
C SER A 52 6.36 -6.30 8.08
N LEU A 53 5.36 -5.50 7.68
CA LEU A 53 3.96 -5.91 7.57
C LEU A 53 3.64 -6.64 6.24
N GLU A 54 4.55 -6.60 5.27
CA GLU A 54 4.35 -7.15 3.92
C GLU A 54 3.93 -8.62 3.92
N PRO A 55 4.54 -9.54 4.69
CA PRO A 55 4.13 -10.95 4.69
C PRO A 55 2.69 -11.15 5.16
N THR A 56 2.27 -10.40 6.20
CA THR A 56 0.92 -10.50 6.77
C THR A 56 -0.12 -9.93 5.80
N ILE A 57 0.18 -8.80 5.16
CA ILE A 57 -0.71 -8.19 4.17
C ILE A 57 -0.82 -9.07 2.93
N LYS A 58 0.28 -9.63 2.43
CA LYS A 58 0.26 -10.59 1.31
C LYS A 58 -0.62 -11.79 1.60
N LYS A 59 -0.55 -12.34 2.81
CA LYS A 59 -1.41 -13.45 3.22
C LYS A 59 -2.90 -13.06 3.16
N SER A 60 -3.25 -11.94 3.76
CA SER A 60 -4.63 -11.43 3.78
C SER A 60 -5.15 -11.09 2.38
N VAL A 61 -4.33 -10.48 1.52
CA VAL A 61 -4.68 -10.22 0.11
C VAL A 61 -4.81 -11.51 -0.70
N ALA A 62 -4.01 -12.54 -0.42
CA ALA A 62 -4.16 -13.84 -1.07
C ALA A 62 -5.49 -14.51 -0.68
N GLU A 63 -5.90 -14.44 0.59
CA GLU A 63 -7.22 -14.93 1.05
C GLU A 63 -8.36 -14.17 0.37
N LEU A 64 -8.27 -12.84 0.29
CA LEU A 64 -9.18 -11.99 -0.50
C LEU A 64 -9.27 -12.46 -1.96
N GLY A 65 -8.13 -12.77 -2.59
CA GLY A 65 -8.08 -13.29 -3.96
C GLY A 65 -8.75 -14.65 -4.13
N GLN A 66 -8.64 -15.53 -3.14
CA GLN A 66 -9.35 -16.81 -3.14
C GLN A 66 -10.86 -16.62 -3.06
N LEU A 67 -11.35 -15.68 -2.23
CA LEU A 67 -12.78 -15.34 -2.17
C LEU A 67 -13.26 -14.76 -3.49
N LEU A 68 -12.48 -13.86 -4.09
CA LEU A 68 -12.80 -13.27 -5.39
C LEU A 68 -12.91 -14.32 -6.50
N SER A 69 -12.04 -15.33 -6.52
CA SER A 69 -12.10 -16.42 -7.51
C SER A 69 -13.35 -17.30 -7.41
N GLN A 70 -14.02 -17.30 -6.25
CA GLN A 70 -15.25 -18.06 -6.02
C GLN A 70 -16.49 -17.31 -6.48
N VAL A 71 -16.38 -15.99 -6.74
CA VAL A 71 -17.47 -15.18 -7.28
C VAL A 71 -17.74 -15.62 -8.71
N LYS A 72 -18.83 -16.35 -8.90
CA LYS A 72 -19.32 -16.69 -10.23
C LYS A 72 -20.22 -15.57 -10.72
N GLY A 73 -19.86 -14.93 -11.82
CA GLY A 73 -20.83 -14.16 -12.59
C GLY A 73 -21.88 -15.10 -13.16
N SER A 74 -23.16 -14.72 -13.13
CA SER A 74 -24.26 -15.44 -13.79
C SER A 74 -23.92 -15.61 -15.28
N SER A 75 -23.32 -16.77 -15.61
CA SER A 75 -22.74 -17.08 -16.90
C SER A 75 -23.85 -17.18 -17.95
N GLY A 76 -24.04 -16.07 -18.69
CA GLY A 76 -25.06 -15.96 -19.74
C GLY A 76 -25.74 -14.59 -19.86
N SER A 77 -25.43 -13.64 -18.98
CA SER A 77 -26.13 -12.35 -18.96
C SER A 77 -25.55 -11.35 -19.98
N SER A 78 -26.40 -10.75 -20.82
CA SER A 78 -25.99 -9.75 -21.81
C SER A 78 -25.40 -8.49 -21.15
N ALA A 79 -24.65 -7.67 -21.89
CA ALA A 79 -24.00 -6.45 -21.38
C ALA A 79 -24.98 -5.47 -20.67
N GLN A 80 -26.27 -5.50 -21.01
CA GLN A 80 -27.33 -4.73 -20.35
C GLN A 80 -27.74 -5.31 -18.97
N GLN A 81 -27.69 -6.64 -18.78
CA GLN A 81 -27.95 -7.27 -17.47
C GLN A 81 -26.77 -7.10 -16.49
N LEU A 82 -25.53 -7.00 -16.99
CA LEU A 82 -24.37 -6.61 -16.16
C LEU A 82 -24.52 -5.21 -15.54
N GLN A 83 -25.25 -4.31 -16.20
CA GLN A 83 -25.49 -2.96 -15.70
C GLN A 83 -26.52 -2.92 -14.57
N THR A 84 -27.54 -3.79 -14.59
CA THR A 84 -28.51 -3.95 -13.48
C THR A 84 -27.95 -4.74 -12.30
N LEU A 85 -26.99 -5.63 -12.54
CA LEU A 85 -26.32 -6.42 -11.49
C LEU A 85 -25.32 -5.60 -10.67
N LYS A 86 -24.69 -4.55 -11.24
CA LYS A 86 -23.77 -3.65 -10.52
C LYS A 86 -24.41 -2.93 -9.32
N SER A 87 -25.74 -2.85 -9.27
CA SER A 87 -26.51 -2.22 -8.19
C SER A 87 -27.28 -3.23 -7.34
N SER A 88 -27.08 -4.53 -7.57
CA SER A 88 -27.76 -5.56 -6.79
C SER A 88 -27.18 -5.58 -5.37
N PRO A 89 -28.03 -5.66 -4.32
CA PRO A 89 -27.56 -5.83 -2.95
C PRO A 89 -26.67 -7.07 -2.78
N GLU A 90 -26.78 -8.06 -3.67
CA GLU A 90 -25.94 -9.25 -3.73
C GLU A 90 -24.47 -8.93 -4.06
N VAL A 91 -24.21 -8.03 -5.02
CA VAL A 91 -22.83 -7.63 -5.37
C VAL A 91 -22.19 -6.81 -4.26
N ALA A 92 -22.98 -6.01 -3.53
CA ALA A 92 -22.49 -5.29 -2.36
C ALA A 92 -22.12 -6.26 -1.22
N ALA A 93 -22.98 -7.26 -0.95
CA ALA A 93 -22.71 -8.29 0.06
C ALA A 93 -21.46 -9.12 -0.30
N ASP A 94 -21.30 -9.50 -1.57
CA ASP A 94 -20.11 -10.21 -2.04
C ASP A 94 -18.85 -9.36 -1.89
N ALA A 95 -18.91 -8.06 -2.20
CA ALA A 95 -17.78 -7.16 -2.02
C ALA A 95 -17.35 -7.05 -0.55
N ASP A 96 -18.31 -6.94 0.38
CA ASP A 96 -18.03 -6.91 1.82
C ASP A 96 -17.37 -8.22 2.28
N LEU A 97 -17.87 -9.37 1.82
CA LEU A 97 -17.29 -10.68 2.12
C LEU A 97 -15.86 -10.82 1.58
N ILE A 98 -15.62 -10.41 0.34
CA ILE A 98 -14.29 -10.48 -0.30
C ILE A 98 -13.29 -9.58 0.43
N LEU A 99 -13.69 -8.36 0.80
CA LEU A 99 -12.80 -7.39 1.47
C LEU A 99 -12.55 -7.72 2.95
N HIS A 100 -13.39 -8.55 3.56
CA HIS A 100 -13.37 -8.84 5.00
C HIS A 100 -11.98 -9.25 5.54
N PRO A 101 -11.22 -10.18 4.93
CA PRO A 101 -9.92 -10.60 5.46
C PRO A 101 -8.90 -9.46 5.54
N LEU A 102 -8.98 -8.49 4.62
CA LEU A 102 -8.11 -7.32 4.62
C LEU A 102 -8.60 -6.26 5.60
N MET A 103 -9.91 -6.02 5.66
CA MET A 103 -10.48 -5.03 6.57
C MET A 103 -10.29 -5.42 8.04
N ASP A 104 -10.48 -6.68 8.41
CA ASP A 104 -10.25 -7.16 9.78
C ASP A 104 -8.78 -7.02 10.20
N LEU A 105 -7.84 -7.40 9.33
CA LEU A 105 -6.41 -7.20 9.56
C LEU A 105 -6.08 -5.71 9.75
N LEU A 106 -6.58 -4.85 8.86
CA LEU A 106 -6.30 -3.42 8.91
C LEU A 106 -6.90 -2.79 10.17
N ASP A 107 -8.14 -3.11 10.52
CA ASP A 107 -8.77 -2.57 11.72
C ASP A 107 -7.98 -2.92 12.99
N GLY A 108 -7.56 -4.18 13.13
CA GLY A 108 -6.74 -4.61 14.25
C GLY A 108 -5.40 -3.87 14.34
N LYS A 109 -4.67 -3.74 13.22
CA LYS A 109 -3.38 -3.04 13.19
C LYS A 109 -3.54 -1.54 13.39
N LEU A 110 -4.51 -0.91 12.75
CA LEU A 110 -4.76 0.53 12.83
C LEU A 110 -5.23 0.94 14.22
N SER A 111 -6.12 0.16 14.84
CA SER A 111 -6.55 0.37 16.23
C SER A 111 -5.38 0.28 17.19
N GLN A 112 -4.50 -0.72 17.03
CA GLN A 112 -3.28 -0.83 17.85
C GLN A 112 -2.33 0.36 17.64
N PHE A 113 -2.12 0.80 16.39
CA PHE A 113 -1.25 1.93 16.10
C PHE A 113 -1.82 3.25 16.63
N ALA A 114 -3.13 3.48 16.50
CA ALA A 114 -3.79 4.68 17.01
C ALA A 114 -3.68 4.82 18.53
N GLN A 115 -3.65 3.71 19.28
CA GLN A 115 -3.47 3.71 20.73
C GLN A 115 -2.04 3.99 21.17
N THR A 116 -1.05 3.58 20.37
CA THR A 116 0.35 3.51 20.81
C THR A 116 1.26 4.55 20.15
N CYS A 117 0.89 5.04 18.96
CA CYS A 117 1.70 5.97 18.19
C CYS A 117 1.33 7.42 18.50
N GLU A 118 2.35 8.28 18.55
CA GLU A 118 2.12 9.73 18.45
C GLU A 118 1.53 10.08 17.07
N LYS A 119 0.74 11.14 16.98
CA LYS A 119 -0.03 11.53 15.78
C LYS A 119 0.81 11.62 14.49
N THR A 120 2.00 12.21 14.54
CA THR A 120 2.93 12.32 13.40
C THR A 120 3.48 10.96 13.01
N VAL A 121 3.83 10.13 13.98
CA VAL A 121 4.27 8.74 13.75
C VAL A 121 3.15 7.93 13.12
N PHE A 122 1.95 8.00 13.68
CA PHE A 122 0.76 7.31 13.16
C PHE A 122 0.49 7.70 11.71
N LYS A 123 0.54 8.99 11.38
CA LYS A 123 0.37 9.48 10.00
C LYS A 123 1.40 8.90 9.03
N ARG A 124 2.66 8.73 9.44
CA ARG A 124 3.71 8.12 8.60
C ARG A 124 3.46 6.63 8.40
N LEU A 125 3.11 5.92 9.47
CA LEU A 125 2.76 4.50 9.39
C LEU A 125 1.56 4.24 8.51
N LEU A 126 0.54 5.09 8.56
CA LEU A 126 -0.62 5.03 7.66
C LEU A 126 -0.22 5.14 6.19
N LYS A 127 0.71 6.05 5.84
CA LYS A 127 1.18 6.22 4.47
C LYS A 127 1.90 4.98 3.96
N GLU A 128 2.80 4.43 4.77
CA GLU A 128 3.55 3.22 4.40
C GLU A 128 2.62 2.00 4.29
N LEU A 129 1.68 1.85 5.23
CA LEU A 129 0.68 0.79 5.19
C LEU A 129 -0.21 0.90 3.95
N TRP A 130 -0.73 2.09 3.65
CA TRP A 130 -1.55 2.34 2.46
C TRP A 130 -0.79 1.97 1.18
N LYS A 131 0.44 2.48 1.03
CA LYS A 131 1.29 2.17 -0.12
C LYS A 131 1.49 0.67 -0.27
N LEU A 132 1.75 -0.03 0.82
CA LEU A 132 1.98 -1.47 0.83
C LEU A 132 0.73 -2.27 0.46
N VAL A 133 -0.43 -1.92 1.02
CA VAL A 133 -1.73 -2.55 0.70
C VAL A 133 -2.04 -2.37 -0.78
N MET A 134 -1.97 -1.14 -1.29
CA MET A 134 -2.27 -0.84 -2.69
C MET A 134 -1.35 -1.59 -3.66
N ASN A 135 -0.04 -1.56 -3.41
CA ASN A 135 0.93 -2.28 -4.24
C ASN A 135 0.71 -3.80 -4.20
N THR A 136 0.30 -4.34 -3.06
CA THR A 136 0.05 -5.79 -2.91
C THR A 136 -1.23 -6.19 -3.64
N LEU A 137 -2.31 -5.43 -3.48
CA LEU A 137 -3.56 -5.63 -4.22
C LEU A 137 -3.33 -5.58 -5.73
N GLU A 138 -2.63 -4.55 -6.21
CA GLU A 138 -2.31 -4.40 -7.62
C GLU A 138 -1.56 -5.63 -8.16
N LYS A 139 -0.48 -6.04 -7.50
CA LYS A 139 0.38 -7.13 -7.98
C LYS A 139 -0.25 -8.52 -7.85
N THR A 140 -1.12 -8.74 -6.87
CA THR A 140 -1.65 -10.07 -6.57
C THR A 140 -3.03 -10.31 -7.19
N ILE A 141 -3.87 -9.28 -7.29
CA ILE A 141 -5.27 -9.43 -7.71
C ILE A 141 -5.51 -8.84 -9.11
N VAL A 142 -4.93 -7.67 -9.39
CA VAL A 142 -5.29 -6.89 -10.59
C VAL A 142 -4.39 -7.21 -11.76
N LEU A 143 -3.08 -7.30 -11.54
CA LEU A 143 -2.12 -7.58 -12.59
C LEU A 143 -2.13 -9.06 -12.96
N PRO A 144 -2.03 -9.40 -14.26
CA PRO A 144 -1.83 -10.78 -14.68
C PRO A 144 -0.51 -11.31 -14.10
N PRO A 145 -0.39 -12.62 -13.87
CA PRO A 145 0.81 -13.21 -13.30
C PRO A 145 2.01 -12.90 -14.20
N MET A 146 2.84 -11.95 -13.78
CA MET A 146 4.15 -11.74 -14.37
C MET A 146 5.02 -12.92 -13.93
N ASN A 147 5.07 -13.97 -14.74
CA ASN A 147 6.18 -14.91 -14.66
C ASN A 147 7.47 -14.09 -14.86
N GLU A 148 8.33 -14.05 -13.85
CA GLU A 148 9.67 -13.43 -13.91
C GLU A 148 10.56 -14.04 -15.00
N LYS A 149 10.10 -15.11 -15.66
CA LYS A 149 10.62 -15.60 -16.92
C LYS A 149 9.67 -15.20 -18.04
N ASN A 150 10.15 -14.29 -18.87
CA ASN A 150 9.65 -13.95 -20.20
C ASN A 150 9.53 -15.18 -21.12
N ILE A 151 8.66 -16.14 -20.81
CA ILE A 151 8.36 -17.28 -21.69
C ILE A 151 7.63 -16.77 -22.94
N ILE A 152 6.86 -15.69 -22.81
CA ILE A 152 6.12 -15.07 -23.92
C ILE A 152 7.08 -14.40 -24.92
N LEU A 153 8.17 -13.77 -24.47
CA LEU A 153 9.15 -13.12 -25.34
C LEU A 153 10.21 -14.09 -25.89
N GLN A 154 10.50 -15.20 -25.20
CA GLN A 154 11.49 -16.18 -25.66
C GLN A 154 10.97 -17.14 -26.75
N SER A 155 9.65 -17.26 -26.94
CA SER A 155 9.06 -18.16 -27.94
C SER A 155 8.77 -17.53 -29.31
N LEU A 156 9.18 -16.28 -29.56
CA LEU A 156 8.82 -15.55 -30.79
C LEU A 156 10.06 -15.28 -31.65
N PRO A 157 10.47 -16.20 -32.55
CA PRO A 157 11.33 -15.81 -33.66
C PRO A 157 10.48 -14.98 -34.63
N ASN A 158 10.70 -13.66 -34.66
CA ASN A 158 10.15 -12.70 -35.64
C ASN A 158 8.63 -12.40 -35.63
N ALA A 159 8.00 -12.17 -34.47
CA ALA A 159 6.63 -11.64 -34.47
C ALA A 159 6.60 -10.10 -34.52
N LYS A 160 5.86 -9.55 -35.51
CA LYS A 160 5.53 -8.12 -35.59
C LYS A 160 4.64 -7.72 -34.39
N ILE A 161 4.86 -6.52 -33.88
CA ILE A 161 4.26 -5.93 -32.67
C ILE A 161 2.71 -6.07 -32.60
N GLU A 162 2.03 -6.16 -33.74
CA GLU A 162 0.58 -6.36 -33.81
C GLU A 162 0.07 -7.69 -33.21
N ASP A 163 0.85 -8.77 -33.26
CA ASP A 163 0.41 -10.09 -32.74
C ASP A 163 0.51 -10.22 -31.23
N VAL A 164 1.38 -9.43 -30.61
CA VAL A 164 1.57 -9.42 -29.15
C VAL A 164 0.29 -8.92 -28.46
N GLY A 165 -0.37 -7.90 -29.03
CA GLY A 165 -1.62 -7.35 -28.51
C GLY A 165 -2.79 -8.35 -28.55
N ARG A 166 -2.81 -9.29 -29.51
CA ARG A 166 -3.85 -10.33 -29.60
C ARG A 166 -3.64 -11.46 -28.59
N LEU A 167 -2.38 -11.82 -28.32
CA LEU A 167 -2.04 -12.86 -27.33
C LEU A 167 -2.40 -12.47 -25.89
N PHE A 168 -2.23 -11.20 -25.53
CA PHE A 168 -2.71 -10.69 -24.23
C PHE A 168 -4.24 -10.69 -24.13
N LYS A 169 -4.93 -10.39 -25.24
CA LYS A 169 -6.40 -10.33 -25.26
C LYS A 169 -7.04 -11.72 -25.09
N ASN A 170 -6.42 -12.76 -25.64
CA ASN A 170 -6.93 -14.14 -25.54
C ASN A 170 -6.72 -14.77 -24.15
N ASN A 171 -5.68 -14.40 -23.39
CA ASN A 171 -5.44 -14.94 -22.04
C ASN A 171 -6.28 -14.26 -20.94
N LEU A 172 -6.81 -13.06 -21.19
CA LEU A 172 -7.81 -12.42 -20.30
C LEU A 172 -9.22 -13.01 -20.45
N SER A 173 -9.44 -13.88 -21.45
CA SER A 173 -10.74 -14.43 -21.81
C SER A 173 -10.92 -15.90 -21.44
N ALA A 174 -10.03 -16.47 -20.64
CA ALA A 174 -10.04 -17.88 -20.20
C ALA A 174 -10.05 -18.00 -18.68
#